data_AF-A0A929QGS1-F1
#
_entry.id   AF-A0A929QGS1-F1
#
_cell.length_a   1.000
_cell.length_b   1.000
_cell.length_c   1.000
_cell.angle_alpha   90.00
_cell.angle_beta   90.00
_cell.angle_gamma   90.00
#
_symmetry.space_group_name_H-M   'P 1'
#
loop_
_entity.id
_entity.type
_entity.pdbx_description
1 polymer ?
#
loop_
_entity_poly.entity_id
_entity_poly.type
_entity_poly.pdbx_seq_one_letter_code
_entity_poly.pdbx_strand_id
1 'polypeptide(L)'
;MEKVNLEYISIIGHEMRTPLTSIRGYLSMILEGDMGDISPEARKALNHCYDSSVRLIKLVNDVLVLSKIENGKMEYYPSKIEITEFLKSVYNDIFIEAEEKKIDVKIEIDKN
;
A
#
# COMPACT_ATOMS: atom_id res chain seq x y z
N MET A 1 -13.88 16.45 -21.40
CA MET A 1 -13.74 15.72 -20.14
C MET A 1 -13.99 16.71 -19.02
N GLU A 2 -14.95 16.40 -18.18
CA GLU A 2 -15.26 17.16 -16.97
C GLU A 2 -13.96 17.31 -16.17
N LYS A 3 -13.49 18.55 -15.96
CA LYS A 3 -12.34 18.81 -15.10
C LYS A 3 -12.76 18.50 -13.68
N VAL A 4 -12.69 17.23 -13.29
CA VAL A 4 -12.72 16.84 -11.88
C VAL A 4 -11.60 17.64 -11.23
N ASN A 5 -11.95 18.50 -10.29
CA ASN A 5 -10.96 19.38 -9.68
C ASN A 5 -10.10 18.53 -8.72
N LEU A 6 -8.92 18.15 -9.23
CA LEU A 6 -7.95 17.26 -8.60
C LEU A 6 -7.50 17.73 -7.22
N GLU A 7 -7.66 19.03 -6.92
CA GLU A 7 -7.35 19.60 -5.61
C GLU A 7 -8.33 19.10 -4.54
N TYR A 8 -9.62 18.93 -4.86
CA TYR A 8 -10.59 18.31 -3.95
C TYR A 8 -10.29 16.84 -3.72
N ILE A 9 -9.88 16.12 -4.77
CA ILE A 9 -9.45 14.71 -4.65
C ILE A 9 -8.27 14.59 -3.68
N SER A 10 -7.32 15.52 -3.75
CA SER A 10 -6.17 15.53 -2.84
C SER A 10 -6.60 15.72 -1.38
N ILE A 11 -7.51 16.67 -1.12
CA ILE A 11 -8.01 16.95 0.23
C ILE A 11 -8.75 15.73 0.78
N ILE A 12 -9.73 15.22 0.03
CA ILE A 12 -10.54 14.06 0.44
C ILE A 12 -9.64 12.84 0.69
N GLY A 13 -8.67 12.58 -0.19
CA GLY A 13 -7.75 11.45 -0.01
C GLY A 13 -6.92 11.56 1.26
N HIS A 14 -6.45 12.76 1.62
CA HIS A 14 -5.73 12.99 2.88
C HIS A 14 -6.62 12.79 4.10
N GLU A 15 -7.85 13.32 4.08
CA GLU A 15 -8.82 13.16 5.17
C GLU A 15 -9.29 11.71 5.32
N MET A 16 -9.34 10.93 4.24
CA MET A 16 -9.69 9.50 4.25
C MET A 16 -8.58 8.61 4.82
N ARG A 17 -7.30 9.00 4.68
CA ARG A 17 -6.18 8.15 5.15
C ARG A 17 -6.24 7.91 6.66
N THR A 18 -6.54 8.94 7.44
CA THR A 18 -6.62 8.85 8.91
C THR A 18 -7.69 7.87 9.40
N PRO A 19 -8.99 8.01 9.03
CA PRO A 19 -10.02 7.07 9.48
C PRO A 19 -9.78 5.65 8.96
N LEU A 20 -9.27 5.47 7.74
CA LEU A 20 -8.93 4.14 7.22
C LEU A 20 -7.78 3.49 7.98
N THR A 21 -6.77 4.29 8.37
CA THR A 21 -5.65 3.80 9.20
C THR A 21 -6.16 3.35 10.57
N SER A 22 -7.08 4.11 11.18
CA SER A 22 -7.71 3.74 12.45
C SER A 22 -8.53 2.46 12.32
N ILE A 23 -9.36 2.34 11.27
CA ILE A 23 -10.15 1.13 11.00
C ILE A 23 -9.24 -0.09 10.86
N ARG A 24 -8.18 0.01 10.03
CA ARG A 24 -7.20 -1.07 9.86
C ARG A 24 -6.54 -1.43 11.19
N GLY A 25 -6.17 -0.43 11.99
CA GLY A 25 -5.56 -0.62 13.31
C GLY A 25 -6.45 -1.42 14.26
N TYR A 26 -7.72 -1.01 14.41
CA TYR A 26 -8.67 -1.76 15.24
C TYR A 26 -8.93 -3.18 14.72
N LEU A 27 -9.04 -3.36 13.40
CA LEU A 27 -9.17 -4.69 12.81
C LEU A 27 -7.94 -5.57 13.11
N SER A 28 -6.73 -5.01 13.04
CA SER A 28 -5.48 -5.70 13.42
C SER A 28 -5.52 -6.15 14.87
N MET A 29 -5.83 -5.23 15.80
CA MET A 29 -5.91 -5.53 17.24
C MET A 29 -6.91 -6.64 17.55
N ILE A 30 -8.08 -6.63 16.90
CA ILE A 30 -9.08 -7.69 17.08
C ILE A 30 -8.57 -9.03 16.53
N LEU A 31 -7.93 -9.03 15.35
CA LEU A 31 -7.41 -10.25 14.73
C LEU A 31 -6.20 -10.83 15.50
N GLU A 32 -5.38 -9.98 16.10
CA GLU A 32 -4.22 -10.34 16.94
C GLU A 32 -4.63 -10.84 18.33
N GLY A 33 -5.89 -10.60 18.74
CA GLY A 33 -6.45 -11.09 20.00
C GLY A 33 -6.38 -10.10 21.16
N ASP A 34 -5.90 -8.88 20.92
CA ASP A 34 -5.80 -7.81 21.94
C ASP A 34 -7.15 -7.40 22.52
N MET A 35 -8.23 -7.64 21.77
CA MET A 35 -9.61 -7.31 22.12
C MET A 35 -10.42 -8.54 22.59
N GLY A 36 -9.73 -9.65 22.88
CA GLY A 36 -10.33 -10.91 23.31
C GLY A 36 -10.58 -11.89 22.16
N ASP A 37 -11.08 -13.07 22.52
CA ASP A 37 -11.31 -14.16 21.58
C ASP A 37 -12.52 -13.89 20.67
N ILE A 38 -12.39 -14.29 19.40
CA ILE A 38 -13.44 -14.20 18.39
C ILE A 38 -13.72 -15.58 17.79
N SER A 39 -14.97 -15.83 17.40
CA SER A 39 -15.33 -17.10 16.74
C SER A 39 -14.60 -17.25 15.39
N PRO A 40 -14.39 -18.48 14.89
CA PRO A 40 -13.78 -18.71 13.58
C PRO A 40 -14.49 -17.98 12.43
N GLU A 41 -15.83 -17.89 12.49
CA GLU A 41 -16.65 -17.19 11.49
C GLU A 41 -16.43 -15.68 11.53
N ALA A 42 -16.38 -15.10 12.75
CA ALA A 42 -16.07 -13.69 12.94
C ALA A 42 -14.65 -13.37 12.46
N ARG A 43 -13.67 -14.23 12.76
CA ARG A 43 -12.28 -14.10 12.28
C ARG A 43 -12.21 -14.06 10.77
N LYS A 44 -12.93 -14.95 10.08
CA LYS A 44 -12.99 -14.96 8.61
C LYS A 44 -13.55 -13.66 8.04
N ALA A 45 -14.66 -13.17 8.60
CA ALA A 45 -15.27 -11.91 8.16
C ALA A 45 -14.35 -10.70 8.43
N LEU A 46 -13.70 -10.65 9.60
CA LEU A 46 -12.79 -9.57 9.98
C LEU A 46 -11.50 -9.56 9.14
N ASN A 47 -10.97 -10.72 8.76
CA ASN A 47 -9.87 -10.81 7.79
C ASN A 47 -10.28 -10.18 6.44
N HIS A 48 -11.48 -10.48 5.94
CA HIS A 48 -11.97 -9.85 4.71
C HIS A 48 -12.13 -8.32 4.84
N CYS A 49 -12.60 -7.83 5.99
CA CYS A 49 -12.66 -6.39 6.28
C CYS A 49 -11.26 -5.77 6.33
N TYR A 50 -10.31 -6.45 6.98
CA TYR A 50 -8.92 -6.01 7.09
C TYR A 50 -8.29 -5.88 5.70
N ASP A 51 -8.35 -6.93 4.88
CA ASP A 51 -7.82 -6.93 3.51
C ASP A 51 -8.49 -5.84 2.65
N SER A 52 -9.79 -5.62 2.84
CA SER A 52 -10.53 -4.56 2.14
C SER A 52 -10.05 -3.16 2.57
N SER A 53 -9.78 -2.96 3.85
CA SER A 53 -9.21 -1.69 4.35
C SER A 53 -7.82 -1.43 3.79
N VAL A 54 -6.97 -2.46 3.70
CA VAL A 54 -5.62 -2.37 3.09
C VAL A 54 -5.73 -1.99 1.62
N ARG A 55 -6.60 -2.67 0.86
CA ARG A 55 -6.86 -2.34 -0.55
C ARG A 55 -7.35 -0.90 -0.73
N LEU A 56 -8.27 -0.44 0.12
CA LEU A 56 -8.83 0.90 0.02
C LEU A 56 -7.77 1.98 0.35
N ILE A 57 -6.93 1.76 1.35
CA ILE A 57 -5.79 2.65 1.64
C ILE A 57 -4.86 2.75 0.43
N LYS A 58 -4.57 1.62 -0.24
CA LYS A 58 -3.75 1.61 -1.46
C LYS A 58 -4.38 2.44 -2.57
N LEU A 59 -5.67 2.23 -2.85
CA LEU A 59 -6.41 3.00 -3.88
C LEU A 59 -6.42 4.50 -3.58
N VAL A 60 -6.66 4.89 -2.31
CA VAL A 60 -6.62 6.30 -1.90
C VAL A 60 -5.22 6.88 -2.15
N ASN A 61 -4.16 6.14 -1.81
CA ASN A 61 -2.79 6.58 -2.05
C ASN A 61 -2.49 6.75 -3.55
N ASP A 62 -2.92 5.81 -4.39
CA ASP A 62 -2.72 5.85 -5.84
C ASP A 62 -3.40 7.08 -6.45
N VAL A 63 -4.63 7.40 -6.00
CA VAL A 63 -5.38 8.59 -6.40
C VAL A 63 -4.68 9.88 -5.96
N LEU A 64 -4.11 9.92 -4.75
CA LEU A 64 -3.32 11.07 -4.28
C LEU A 64 -2.07 11.29 -5.12
N VAL A 65 -1.35 10.22 -5.48
CA VAL A 65 -0.17 10.29 -6.34
C VAL A 65 -0.55 10.80 -7.72
N LEU A 66 -1.61 10.28 -8.32
CA LEU A 66 -2.12 10.73 -9.61
C LEU A 66 -2.47 12.23 -9.59
N SER A 67 -3.15 12.70 -8.55
CA SER A 67 -3.47 14.12 -8.37
C SER A 67 -2.21 15.00 -8.30
N LYS A 68 -1.14 14.55 -7.63
CA LYS A 68 0.15 15.28 -7.60
C LYS A 68 0.79 15.36 -8.98
N ILE A 69 0.76 14.27 -9.74
CA ILE A 69 1.33 14.20 -11.10
C ILE A 69 0.57 15.15 -12.03
N GLU A 70 -0.76 15.06 -12.08
CA GLU A 70 -1.58 15.87 -13.00
C GLU A 70 -1.57 17.37 -12.67
N ASN A 71 -1.41 17.74 -11.40
CA ASN A 71 -1.25 19.14 -10.99
C ASN A 71 0.19 19.66 -11.11
N GLY A 72 1.15 18.84 -11.57
CA GLY A 72 2.57 19.23 -11.62
C GLY A 72 3.19 19.50 -10.24
N LYS A 73 2.57 19.01 -9.16
CA LYS A 73 3.01 19.17 -7.77
C LYS A 73 3.92 18.01 -7.30
N MET A 74 4.46 17.22 -8.23
CA MET A 74 5.35 16.11 -7.90
C MET A 74 6.78 16.64 -7.67
N GLU A 75 7.27 16.53 -6.44
CA GLU A 75 8.64 16.90 -6.08
C GLU A 75 9.57 15.71 -6.27
N TYR A 76 10.66 15.93 -7.02
CA TYR A 76 11.70 14.93 -7.23
C TYR A 76 12.94 15.31 -6.44
N TYR A 77 13.54 14.34 -5.76
CA TYR A 77 14.79 14.49 -5.03
C TYR A 77 15.84 13.53 -5.60
N PRO A 78 16.46 13.86 -6.75
CA PRO A 78 17.47 13.00 -7.35
C PRO A 78 18.63 12.80 -6.39
N SER A 79 19.02 11.55 -6.17
CA SER A 79 20.15 11.18 -5.32
C SER A 79 20.96 10.06 -5.98
N LYS A 80 22.22 9.94 -5.59
CA LYS A 80 23.02 8.76 -5.96
C LYS A 80 22.52 7.59 -5.14
N ILE A 81 22.18 6.49 -5.82
CA ILE A 81 21.79 5.23 -5.20
C ILE A 81 22.76 4.13 -5.64
N GLU A 82 22.96 3.13 -4.80
CA GLU A 82 23.65 1.89 -5.20
C GLU A 82 22.59 0.94 -5.78
N ILE A 83 22.73 0.63 -7.07
CA ILE A 83 21.69 -0.08 -7.82
C ILE A 83 21.51 -1.52 -7.32
N THR A 84 22.58 -2.15 -6.83
CA THR A 84 22.54 -3.52 -6.33
C THR A 84 21.74 -3.60 -5.03
N GLU A 85 21.92 -2.66 -4.11
CA GLU A 85 21.19 -2.54 -2.85
C GLU A 85 19.71 -2.22 -3.12
N PHE A 86 19.43 -1.30 -4.03
CA PHE A 86 18.06 -0.97 -4.41
C PHE A 86 17.33 -2.18 -5.03
N LEU A 87 17.96 -2.92 -5.95
CA LEU A 87 17.34 -4.10 -6.54
C LEU A 87 17.15 -5.21 -5.51
N LYS A 88 18.10 -5.40 -4.58
CA LYS A 88 17.93 -6.35 -3.47
C LYS A 88 16.76 -6.01 -2.56
N SER A 89 16.53 -4.72 -2.26
CA SER A 89 15.36 -4.34 -1.44
C SER A 89 14.06 -4.67 -2.16
N VAL A 90 13.97 -4.34 -3.45
CA VAL A 90 12.80 -4.67 -4.28
C VAL A 90 12.56 -6.18 -4.34
N TYR A 91 13.62 -6.98 -4.49
CA TYR A 91 13.50 -8.44 -4.47
C TYR A 91 12.94 -8.95 -3.15
N ASN A 92 13.45 -8.47 -2.02
CA ASN A 92 12.96 -8.87 -0.70
C ASN A 92 11.49 -8.51 -0.50
N ASP A 93 11.04 -7.38 -1.02
CA ASP A 93 9.64 -6.95 -0.92
C ASP A 93 8.67 -7.89 -1.65
N ILE A 94 9.11 -8.54 -2.73
CA ILE A 94 8.26 -9.41 -3.56
C ILE A 94 8.53 -10.91 -3.34
N PHE A 95 9.65 -11.27 -2.72
CA PHE A 95 10.11 -12.65 -2.63
C PHE A 95 9.11 -13.57 -1.92
N ILE A 96 8.53 -13.13 -0.80
CA ILE A 96 7.56 -13.91 -0.03
C ILE A 96 6.33 -14.23 -0.89
N GLU A 97 5.76 -13.22 -1.55
CA GLU A 97 4.59 -13.40 -2.41
C GLU A 97 4.90 -14.27 -3.64
N ALA A 98 6.12 -14.14 -4.19
CA ALA A 98 6.58 -14.95 -5.31
C ALA A 98 6.74 -16.44 -4.93
N GLU A 99 7.31 -16.74 -3.77
CA GLU A 99 7.42 -18.10 -3.23
C GLU A 99 6.04 -18.74 -3.00
N GLU A 100 5.12 -18.02 -2.37
CA GLU A 100 3.74 -18.48 -2.16
C GLU A 100 3.04 -18.85 -3.48
N LYS A 101 3.33 -18.08 -4.54
CA LYS A 101 2.78 -18.29 -5.89
C LYS A 101 3.63 -19.20 -6.77
N LYS A 102 4.75 -19.72 -6.27
CA LYS A 102 5.72 -20.56 -7.01
C LYS A 102 6.27 -19.88 -8.28
N ILE A 103 6.56 -18.59 -8.19
CA ILE A 103 7.13 -17.78 -9.27
C ILE A 103 8.63 -17.61 -9.00
N ASP A 104 9.47 -17.99 -9.96
CA ASP A 104 10.92 -17.78 -9.90
C ASP A 104 11.26 -16.33 -10.26
N VAL A 105 12.01 -15.64 -9.41
CA VAL A 105 12.43 -14.25 -9.60
C VAL A 105 13.95 -14.21 -9.62
N LYS A 106 14.53 -13.58 -10.65
CA LYS A 106 15.98 -13.41 -10.79
C LYS A 106 16.33 -11.95 -11.00
N ILE A 107 17.44 -11.54 -10.40
CA ILE A 107 18.06 -10.24 -10.64
C ILE A 107 19.33 -10.47 -11.46
N GLU A 108 19.38 -9.88 -12.65
CA GLU A 108 20.56 -9.82 -13.49
C GLU A 108 21.03 -8.36 -13.57
N ILE A 109 22.29 -8.11 -13.22
CA ILE A 109 22.90 -6.78 -13.30
C ILE A 109 24.10 -6.90 -14.24
N ASP A 110 23.98 -6.27 -15.41
CA ASP A 110 25.10 -6.14 -16.31
C ASP A 110 26.18 -5.24 -15.67
N LYS A 111 27.37 -5.82 -15.50
CA LYS A 111 28.55 -5.05 -15.13
C LYS A 111 29.10 -4.42 -16.40
N ASN A 112 28.88 -3.11 -16.57
CA ASN A 112 29.74 -2.28 -17.41
C ASN A 112 31.02 -1.92 -16.65
#